data_AF-A0A9D8BBI3-F1
#
_entry.id   AF-A0A9D8BBI3-F1
#
_cell.length_a   1.000
_cell.length_b   1.000
_cell.length_c   1.000
_cell.angle_alpha   90.00
_cell.angle_beta   90.00
_cell.angle_gamma   90.00
#
_symmetry.space_group_name_H-M   'P 1'
#
loop_
_entity.id
_entity.type
_entity.pdbx_description
1 polymer ?
#
loop_
_entity_poly.entity_id
_entity_poly.type
_entity_poly.pdbx_seq_one_letter_code
_entity_poly.pdbx_strand_id
1 'polypeptide(L)'
;MFRAIIPFLLIVFCAACAQVGVLSGGGRDVRAPRLLQSAPELGATSVNPTKMVLRFDEFVELVNPSETFRIEPSDATLSVVLNKKEVIVSLNEVLEANTTYSLCIDGGVKDITEGNDSIYRVAFSTGKILDSLKQSYRVGDAYTKKSIGGVSIGLFSRDTSKKARYLTKSNKEGWARLDYLPKDSFFLKAFVDVNKNGSIENFEPQEQFFGANVAHNDSVAFLLSVPRNVRQSYALKTKPPGLLVGHIPQEIDPLDLRLNGKQPRVLRLGRDSLAISLEDVEIGPITLCTPFDTIQLIYSEKDASAPLKGEVTQMVYGNPVRIDWNAFLSAADVTKLKIVKQDSSLVLLDSVQIHKNALLLYSRSWPQGKLKMLLESNVCQTKTGKQNTKQTLDCTYFQSGDLGSLIVRFSSPLSDHLVLLEREGKTVQSYRYAKGAKTTQDTYRNLIPGDYQVVIIDDLNGNGFWDPFRPDSKQSAEPVRRYTQVPKVRANWEVEVNLE
;
A
#
# COMPACT_ATOMS: atom_id res chain seq x y z
N MET A 1 -44.36 60.07 62.11
CA MET A 1 -43.65 58.78 62.21
C MET A 1 -42.81 58.60 60.95
N PHE A 2 -41.63 59.21 60.94
CA PHE A 2 -40.68 59.23 59.82
C PHE A 2 -39.38 58.55 60.28
N ARG A 3 -39.43 57.26 60.60
CA ARG A 3 -38.27 56.50 61.11
C ARG A 3 -38.37 55.00 60.76
N ALA A 4 -38.67 54.69 59.51
CA ALA A 4 -38.68 53.30 59.04
C ALA A 4 -38.40 53.10 57.54
N ILE A 5 -37.94 54.11 56.79
CA ILE A 5 -37.71 53.98 55.33
C ILE A 5 -36.22 54.04 54.96
N ILE A 6 -35.33 54.41 55.89
CA ILE A 6 -33.89 54.55 55.61
C ILE A 6 -33.08 53.23 55.72
N PRO A 7 -33.41 52.22 56.58
CA PRO A 7 -32.59 51.01 56.61
C PRO A 7 -32.94 50.00 55.50
N PHE A 8 -34.06 50.19 54.78
CA PHE A 8 -34.46 49.27 53.70
C PHE A 8 -33.82 49.64 52.34
N LEU A 9 -33.52 50.92 52.10
CA LEU A 9 -32.89 51.35 50.85
C LEU A 9 -31.36 51.11 50.80
N LEU A 10 -30.72 50.91 51.96
CA LEU A 10 -29.28 50.71 52.08
C LEU A 10 -28.85 49.23 51.99
N ILE A 11 -29.79 48.29 52.14
CA ILE A 11 -29.52 46.84 51.99
C ILE A 11 -29.61 46.39 50.52
N VAL A 12 -30.33 47.12 49.67
CA VAL A 12 -30.46 46.79 48.23
C VAL A 12 -29.19 47.16 47.43
N PHE A 13 -28.36 48.10 47.90
CA PHE A 13 -27.11 48.48 47.22
C PHE A 13 -25.90 47.57 47.54
N CYS A 14 -25.99 46.69 48.53
CA CYS A 14 -24.90 45.77 48.89
C CYS A 14 -25.03 44.37 48.29
N ALA A 15 -26.07 44.11 47.49
CA ALA A 15 -26.29 42.82 46.82
C ALA A 15 -25.83 42.80 45.35
N ALA A 16 -25.01 43.77 44.91
CA ALA A 16 -24.24 43.64 43.68
C ALA A 16 -23.02 42.74 43.95
N CYS A 17 -23.25 41.45 44.14
CA CYS A 17 -22.18 40.47 43.94
C CYS A 17 -21.75 40.59 42.49
N ALA A 18 -20.53 41.06 42.25
CA ALA A 18 -19.86 40.92 40.98
C ALA A 18 -19.83 39.41 40.66
N GLN A 19 -20.64 38.98 39.70
CA GLN A 19 -20.57 37.63 39.20
C GLN A 19 -19.18 37.46 38.58
N VAL A 20 -18.36 36.59 39.18
CA VAL A 20 -17.09 36.17 38.59
C VAL A 20 -17.45 35.36 37.35
N GLY A 21 -17.62 36.06 36.23
CA GLY A 21 -17.64 35.42 34.92
C GLY A 21 -16.30 34.74 34.75
N VAL A 22 -16.31 33.44 34.45
CA VAL A 22 -15.12 32.79 33.91
C VAL A 22 -14.77 33.59 32.67
N LEU A 23 -13.65 34.31 32.67
CA LEU A 23 -13.14 34.90 31.43
C LEU A 23 -13.02 33.71 30.48
N SER A 24 -13.85 33.66 29.43
CA SER A 24 -13.56 32.76 28.32
C SER A 24 -12.17 33.20 27.86
N GLY A 25 -11.17 32.34 28.08
CA GLY A 25 -9.82 32.61 27.65
C GLY A 25 -9.83 33.05 26.19
N GLY A 26 -8.85 33.88 25.81
CA GLY A 26 -8.66 34.24 24.41
C GLY A 26 -8.66 32.98 23.53
N GLY A 27 -9.01 33.15 22.24
CA GLY A 27 -8.94 32.05 21.30
C GLY A 27 -7.58 31.34 21.39
N ARG A 28 -7.60 30.01 21.31
CA ARG A 28 -6.40 29.17 21.33
C ARG A 28 -5.35 29.74 20.38
N ASP A 29 -4.10 29.86 20.83
CA ASP A 29 -3.03 30.28 19.94
C ASP A 29 -2.74 29.17 18.93
N VAL A 30 -2.61 29.55 17.67
CA VAL A 30 -2.35 28.66 16.53
C VAL A 30 -1.04 29.00 15.82
N ARG A 31 -0.30 30.00 16.31
CA ARG A 31 0.98 30.41 15.72
C ARG A 31 2.12 29.60 16.33
N ALA A 32 3.02 29.15 15.47
CA ALA A 32 4.27 28.55 15.89
C ALA A 32 5.31 29.62 16.28
N PRO A 33 6.32 29.27 17.10
CA PRO A 33 7.40 30.17 17.50
C PRO A 33 8.07 30.85 16.32
N ARG A 34 8.36 32.15 16.42
CA ARG A 34 9.05 32.86 15.35
C ARG A 34 10.55 32.85 15.59
N LEU A 35 11.31 32.39 14.60
CA LEU A 35 12.76 32.56 14.57
C LEU A 35 13.10 34.05 14.39
N LEU A 36 13.68 34.67 15.42
CA LEU A 36 14.07 36.08 15.43
C LEU A 36 15.48 36.29 14.87
N GLN A 37 16.42 35.43 15.26
CA GLN A 37 17.82 35.55 14.87
C GLN A 37 18.46 34.16 14.75
N SER A 38 19.43 34.06 13.86
CA SER A 38 20.34 32.92 13.75
C SER A 38 21.79 33.39 13.71
N ALA A 39 22.68 32.59 14.28
CA ALA A 39 24.13 32.73 14.11
C ALA A 39 24.66 31.36 13.62
N PRO A 40 25.25 31.24 12.41
CA PRO A 40 25.37 32.30 11.40
C PRO A 40 24.00 32.82 10.94
N GLU A 41 23.98 34.06 10.45
CA GLU A 41 22.77 34.66 9.90
C GLU A 41 22.31 33.93 8.64
N LEU A 42 21.00 33.92 8.39
CA LEU A 42 20.44 33.38 7.15
C LEU A 42 21.08 34.07 5.94
N GLY A 43 21.74 33.27 5.10
CA GLY A 43 22.44 33.71 3.89
C GLY A 43 23.90 34.13 4.11
N ALA A 44 24.45 33.95 5.30
CA ALA A 44 25.86 34.26 5.57
C ALA A 44 26.79 33.46 4.64
N THR A 45 27.90 34.07 4.23
CA THR A 45 28.92 33.46 3.37
C THR A 45 30.30 33.57 4.02
N SER A 46 31.24 32.74 3.58
CA SER A 46 32.60 32.65 4.12
C SER A 46 32.63 32.40 5.64
N VAL A 47 31.68 31.61 6.14
CA VAL A 47 31.57 31.24 7.56
C VAL A 47 31.82 29.74 7.75
N ASN A 48 32.53 29.36 8.81
CA ASN A 48 32.75 27.95 9.15
C ASN A 48 32.39 27.71 10.63
N PRO A 49 31.09 27.69 10.97
CA PRO A 49 30.66 27.55 12.36
C PRO A 49 30.92 26.13 12.87
N THR A 50 31.26 26.01 14.16
CA THR A 50 31.22 24.72 14.90
C THR A 50 29.89 24.54 15.64
N LYS A 51 29.11 25.62 15.77
CA LYS A 51 27.77 25.62 16.35
C LYS A 51 26.89 26.68 15.70
N MET A 52 25.60 26.43 15.68
CA MET A 52 24.57 27.37 15.28
C MET A 52 23.71 27.73 16.49
N VAL A 53 23.31 29.00 16.61
CA VAL A 53 22.43 29.48 17.68
C VAL A 53 21.19 30.08 17.05
N LEU A 54 20.01 29.59 17.43
CA LEU A 54 18.71 30.02 16.93
C LEU A 54 17.91 30.62 18.07
N ARG A 55 17.50 31.89 17.95
CA ARG A 55 16.75 32.60 18.98
C ARG A 55 15.29 32.78 18.56
N PHE A 56 14.38 32.35 19.41
CA PHE A 56 12.93 32.47 19.22
C PHE A 56 12.34 33.62 20.04
N ASP A 57 11.17 34.10 19.64
CA ASP A 57 10.42 35.15 20.34
C ASP A 57 9.77 34.66 21.63
N GLU A 58 9.54 33.36 21.76
CA GLU A 58 8.96 32.70 22.92
C GLU A 58 9.78 31.53 23.46
N PHE A 59 9.34 30.96 24.59
CA PHE A 59 9.94 29.74 25.13
C PHE A 59 9.47 28.55 24.30
N VAL A 60 10.40 27.65 23.99
CA VAL A 60 10.14 26.52 23.10
C VAL A 60 10.53 25.20 23.74
N GLU A 61 10.00 24.11 23.22
CA GLU A 61 10.38 22.74 23.53
C GLU A 61 11.00 22.06 22.30
N LEU A 62 11.94 21.15 22.55
CA LEU A 62 12.58 20.33 21.53
C LEU A 62 11.87 18.98 21.38
N VAL A 63 11.54 18.61 20.15
CA VAL A 63 10.87 17.34 19.84
C VAL A 63 11.75 16.46 18.97
N ASN A 64 12.16 15.31 19.52
CA ASN A 64 13.01 14.30 18.88
C ASN A 64 14.14 14.89 18.01
N PRO A 65 15.08 15.66 18.59
CA PRO A 65 16.03 16.46 17.79
C PRO A 65 16.89 15.65 16.82
N SER A 66 17.21 14.41 17.17
CA SER A 66 17.94 13.49 16.28
C SER A 66 17.18 13.13 15.00
N GLU A 67 15.85 13.26 14.97
CA GLU A 67 15.01 12.99 13.80
C GLU A 67 14.58 14.28 13.08
N THR A 68 14.35 15.36 13.82
CA THR A 68 13.71 16.59 13.34
C THR A 68 14.71 17.67 12.92
N PHE A 69 15.95 17.63 13.41
CA PHE A 69 17.04 18.53 13.01
C PHE A 69 17.96 17.81 12.04
N ARG A 70 18.26 18.45 10.91
CA ARG A 70 19.17 17.91 9.89
C ARG A 70 19.99 19.03 9.27
N ILE A 71 21.21 18.74 8.86
CA ILE A 71 22.01 19.65 8.03
C ILE A 71 22.16 19.05 6.64
N GLU A 72 22.02 19.90 5.62
CA GLU A 72 22.08 19.55 4.20
C GLU A 72 23.21 20.37 3.54
N PRO A 73 24.25 19.78 2.94
CA PRO A 73 24.56 18.35 2.90
C PRO A 73 24.73 17.71 4.27
N SER A 74 24.48 16.40 4.36
CA SER A 74 24.62 15.62 5.59
C SER A 74 26.08 15.28 5.94
N ASP A 75 26.96 16.28 5.89
CA ASP A 75 28.40 16.12 6.15
C ASP A 75 28.71 16.15 7.66
N ALA A 76 27.76 16.57 8.49
CA ALA A 76 27.89 16.60 9.94
C ALA A 76 26.65 16.05 10.67
N THR A 77 26.88 15.40 11.80
CA THR A 77 25.89 15.03 12.80
C THR A 77 25.67 16.17 13.78
N LEU A 78 24.47 16.21 14.39
CA LEU A 78 24.03 17.33 15.21
C LEU A 78 23.88 16.92 16.68
N SER A 79 24.29 17.81 17.58
CA SER A 79 23.90 17.75 19.00
C SER A 79 23.13 19.01 19.36
N VAL A 80 21.87 18.84 19.79
CA VAL A 80 20.93 19.94 19.98
C VAL A 80 20.62 20.11 21.46
N VAL A 81 20.79 21.34 21.96
CA VAL A 81 20.50 21.70 23.35
C VAL A 81 19.63 22.95 23.37
N LEU A 82 18.67 22.98 24.29
CA LEU A 82 17.83 24.14 24.55
C LEU A 82 18.37 24.95 25.74
N ASN A 83 18.48 26.25 25.58
CA ASN A 83 18.78 27.19 26.64
C ASN A 83 17.78 28.36 26.61
N LYS A 84 16.73 28.30 27.43
CA LYS A 84 15.62 29.28 27.45
C LYS A 84 14.93 29.41 26.08
N LYS A 85 15.11 30.55 25.39
CA LYS A 85 14.56 30.84 24.06
C LYS A 85 15.56 30.58 22.93
N GLU A 86 16.70 29.97 23.25
CA GLU A 86 17.78 29.70 22.30
C GLU A 86 17.96 28.20 22.10
N VAL A 87 17.93 27.77 20.84
CA VAL A 87 18.30 26.41 20.44
C VAL A 87 19.74 26.45 19.93
N ILE A 88 20.61 25.68 20.57
CA ILE A 88 22.03 25.57 20.24
C ILE A 88 22.23 24.24 19.52
N VAL A 89 22.68 24.31 18.27
CA VAL A 89 22.96 23.14 17.42
C VAL A 89 24.46 23.04 17.22
N SER A 90 25.10 22.01 17.78
CA SER A 90 26.54 21.76 17.60
C SER A 90 26.76 20.84 16.40
N LEU A 91 27.77 21.16 15.59
CA LEU A 91 28.22 20.38 14.44
C LEU A 91 29.42 19.55 14.87
N ASN A 92 29.32 18.23 14.78
CA ASN A 92 30.34 17.33 15.34
C ASN A 92 31.52 17.07 14.39
N GLU A 93 31.37 17.43 13.12
CA GLU A 93 32.34 17.26 12.05
C GLU A 93 32.69 18.61 11.42
N VAL A 94 33.88 18.68 10.81
CA VAL A 94 34.32 19.87 10.09
C VAL A 94 33.59 19.97 8.76
N LEU A 95 33.00 21.13 8.48
CA LEU A 95 32.30 21.38 7.23
C LEU A 95 33.26 21.51 6.04
N GLU A 96 32.83 21.00 4.90
CA GLU A 96 33.56 21.08 3.64
C GLU A 96 33.70 22.54 3.18
N ALA A 97 34.84 22.87 2.58
CA ALA A 97 35.09 24.19 2.02
C ALA A 97 34.20 24.45 0.78
N ASN A 98 33.89 25.73 0.52
CA ASN A 98 33.12 26.16 -0.66
C ASN A 98 31.76 25.45 -0.82
N THR A 99 31.09 25.15 0.29
CA THR A 99 29.85 24.37 0.31
C THR A 99 28.74 25.16 0.98
N THR A 100 27.57 25.17 0.35
CA THR A 100 26.34 25.71 0.95
C THR A 100 25.72 24.67 1.86
N TYR A 101 25.49 25.04 3.12
CA TYR A 101 24.82 24.23 4.12
C TYR A 101 23.46 24.85 4.49
N SER A 102 22.47 24.01 4.72
CA SER A 102 21.15 24.38 5.24
C SER A 102 20.85 23.55 6.49
N LEU A 103 20.67 24.22 7.63
CA LEU A 103 20.04 23.61 8.80
C LEU A 103 18.53 23.60 8.59
N CYS A 104 17.95 22.40 8.61
CA CYS A 104 16.52 22.14 8.44
C CYS A 104 15.94 21.61 9.75
N ILE A 105 14.88 22.25 10.24
CA ILE A 105 14.16 21.84 11.43
C ILE A 105 12.70 21.65 11.02
N ASP A 106 12.22 20.41 11.08
CA ASP A 106 10.86 20.05 10.66
C ASP A 106 10.10 19.48 11.86
N GLY A 107 9.23 20.29 12.47
CA GLY A 107 8.47 19.92 13.67
C GLY A 107 9.31 19.75 14.94
N GLY A 108 10.60 20.10 14.91
CA GLY A 108 11.55 19.89 16.00
C GLY A 108 11.53 20.94 17.10
N VAL A 109 10.89 22.09 16.86
CA VAL A 109 10.75 23.19 17.82
C VAL A 109 9.28 23.56 17.91
N LYS A 110 8.72 23.49 19.13
CA LYS A 110 7.32 23.80 19.42
C LYS A 110 7.20 24.85 20.51
N ASP A 111 6.13 25.62 20.53
CA ASP A 111 5.84 26.44 21.71
C ASP A 111 5.46 25.54 22.90
N ILE A 112 5.71 26.03 24.12
CA ILE A 112 5.45 25.26 25.36
C ILE A 112 3.98 25.30 25.82
N THR A 113 3.12 26.09 25.16
CA THR A 113 1.75 26.38 25.63
C THR A 113 0.71 25.56 24.88
N GLU A 114 0.67 25.69 23.56
CA GLU A 114 -0.28 25.07 22.65
C GLU A 114 0.35 23.99 21.75
N GLY A 115 1.68 23.92 21.71
CA GLY A 115 2.43 22.87 21.00
C GLY A 115 2.42 23.03 19.48
N ASN A 116 2.23 24.26 18.99
CA ASN A 116 2.32 24.63 17.59
C ASN A 116 3.78 24.54 17.11
N ASP A 117 3.97 23.97 15.92
CA ASP A 117 5.27 23.79 15.29
C ASP A 117 5.31 24.30 13.85
N SER A 118 6.51 24.41 13.29
CA SER A 118 6.74 24.88 11.94
C SER A 118 8.01 24.25 11.35
N ILE A 119 8.29 24.60 10.10
CA ILE A 119 9.54 24.28 9.41
C ILE A 119 10.44 25.51 9.45
N TYR A 120 11.66 25.35 9.99
CA TYR A 120 12.68 26.39 10.01
C TYR A 120 13.86 25.99 9.11
N ARG A 121 14.42 26.96 8.39
CA ARG A 121 15.59 26.76 7.54
C ARG A 121 16.59 27.89 7.69
N VAL A 122 17.85 27.57 7.95
CA VAL A 122 18.96 28.52 8.01
C VAL A 122 20.06 28.06 7.07
N ALA A 123 20.16 28.73 5.92
CA ALA A 123 21.19 28.47 4.92
C ALA A 123 22.40 29.39 5.10
N PHE A 124 23.61 28.87 4.92
CA PHE A 124 24.87 29.62 4.92
C PHE A 124 25.90 28.93 4.01
N SER A 125 27.00 29.59 3.70
CA SER A 125 28.08 29.02 2.88
C SER A 125 29.45 29.14 3.56
N THR A 126 30.23 28.06 3.48
CA THR A 126 31.66 28.08 3.87
C THR A 126 32.54 28.78 2.83
N GLY A 127 32.02 29.00 1.62
CA GLY A 127 32.67 29.77 0.56
C GLY A 127 32.03 31.12 0.30
N LYS A 128 32.41 31.75 -0.81
CA LYS A 128 31.94 33.08 -1.21
C LYS A 128 30.53 33.09 -1.83
N ILE A 129 30.03 31.92 -2.23
CA ILE A 129 28.80 31.77 -3.00
C ILE A 129 27.80 31.00 -2.16
N LEU A 130 26.58 31.53 -2.05
CA LEU A 130 25.43 30.80 -1.55
C LEU A 130 24.67 30.22 -2.74
N ASP A 131 24.57 28.90 -2.79
CA ASP A 131 23.83 28.20 -3.82
C ASP A 131 22.33 28.50 -3.73
N SER A 132 21.62 28.52 -4.85
CA SER A 132 20.24 29.02 -4.90
C SER A 132 19.26 28.13 -5.66
N LEU A 133 19.70 26.99 -6.22
CA LEU A 133 18.81 26.12 -6.96
C LEU A 133 17.82 25.44 -6.00
N LYS A 134 16.63 25.19 -6.53
CA LYS A 134 15.49 24.68 -5.80
C LYS A 134 14.85 23.59 -6.63
N GLN A 135 14.49 22.48 -6.01
CA GLN A 135 13.82 21.38 -6.67
C GLN A 135 12.66 20.90 -5.83
N SER A 136 11.48 20.87 -6.45
CA SER A 136 10.27 20.33 -5.86
C SER A 136 10.03 18.91 -6.37
N TYR A 137 9.43 18.08 -5.52
CA TYR A 137 9.09 16.70 -5.81
C TYR A 137 7.65 16.41 -5.42
N ARG A 138 7.02 15.53 -6.18
CA ARG A 138 5.74 14.92 -5.82
C ARG A 138 5.91 13.42 -5.73
N VAL A 139 5.41 12.80 -4.66
CA VAL A 139 5.52 11.36 -4.46
C VAL A 139 4.14 10.72 -4.34
N GLY A 140 4.01 9.54 -4.91
CA GLY A 140 2.80 8.73 -4.83
C GLY A 140 3.10 7.25 -4.99
N ASP A 141 2.10 6.42 -4.72
CA ASP A 141 2.15 4.98 -4.96
C ASP A 141 1.97 4.69 -6.45
N ALA A 142 2.81 3.82 -7.01
CA ALA A 142 2.85 3.55 -8.44
C ALA A 142 1.59 2.87 -8.96
N TYR A 143 0.91 2.05 -8.13
CA TYR A 143 -0.31 1.35 -8.53
C TYR A 143 -1.55 2.18 -8.26
N THR A 144 -1.75 2.60 -7.01
CA THR A 144 -2.96 3.28 -6.50
C THR A 144 -2.99 4.77 -6.82
N LYS A 145 -1.84 5.37 -7.17
CA LYS A 145 -1.64 6.81 -7.42
C LYS A 145 -1.92 7.74 -6.24
N LYS A 146 -2.12 7.18 -5.04
CA LYS A 146 -2.31 7.98 -3.82
C LYS A 146 -1.00 8.63 -3.42
N SER A 147 -1.06 9.90 -3.00
CA SER A 147 0.09 10.59 -2.40
C SER A 147 0.60 9.87 -1.16
N ILE A 148 1.92 9.86 -0.97
CA ILE A 148 2.57 9.24 0.19
C ILE A 148 3.32 10.29 1.00
N GLY A 149 3.01 10.41 2.30
CA GLY A 149 3.77 11.25 3.22
C GLY A 149 4.95 10.52 3.86
N GLY A 150 5.98 11.29 4.25
CA GLY A 150 7.16 10.78 4.93
C GLY A 150 8.15 10.02 4.04
N VAL A 151 8.00 10.08 2.71
CA VAL A 151 8.96 9.50 1.76
C VAL A 151 10.24 10.32 1.82
N SER A 152 11.39 9.65 1.92
CA SER A 152 12.71 10.25 1.81
C SER A 152 13.07 10.44 0.34
N ILE A 153 13.47 11.66 -0.05
CA ILE A 153 13.92 11.98 -1.41
C ILE A 153 15.36 12.48 -1.31
N GLY A 154 16.26 11.76 -1.96
CA GLY A 154 17.69 11.97 -1.84
C GLY A 154 18.37 12.29 -3.16
N LEU A 155 19.36 13.18 -3.09
CA LEU A 155 20.35 13.41 -4.14
C LEU A 155 21.63 12.67 -3.78
N PHE A 156 22.11 11.82 -4.68
CA PHE A 156 23.25 10.93 -4.47
C PHE A 156 24.37 11.27 -5.44
N SER A 157 25.62 11.20 -4.95
CA SER A 157 26.81 11.43 -5.78
C SER A 157 27.05 10.35 -6.83
N ARG A 158 26.59 9.12 -6.59
CA ARG A 158 26.70 7.96 -7.50
C ARG A 158 25.40 7.15 -7.46
N ASP A 159 25.11 6.42 -8.53
CA ASP A 159 23.96 5.52 -8.61
C ASP A 159 24.00 4.41 -7.56
N THR A 160 25.18 3.96 -7.17
CA THR A 160 25.42 2.91 -6.16
C THR A 160 25.46 3.43 -4.72
N SER A 161 25.45 4.75 -4.50
CA SER A 161 25.47 5.31 -3.15
C SER A 161 24.20 4.92 -2.38
N LYS A 162 24.38 4.41 -1.15
CA LYS A 162 23.27 4.05 -0.24
C LYS A 162 22.79 5.20 0.64
N LYS A 163 23.68 6.16 0.91
CA LYS A 163 23.37 7.38 1.66
C LYS A 163 23.29 8.57 0.71
N ALA A 164 22.28 9.40 0.90
CA ALA A 164 22.11 10.63 0.15
C ALA A 164 23.07 11.71 0.66
N ARG A 165 23.46 12.63 -0.24
CA ARG A 165 24.19 13.86 0.12
C ARG A 165 23.23 14.95 0.57
N TYR A 166 22.11 15.09 -0.15
CA TYR A 166 20.99 15.96 0.21
C TYR A 166 19.77 15.09 0.41
N LEU A 167 19.00 15.32 1.47
CA LEU A 167 17.85 14.49 1.82
C LEU A 167 16.71 15.35 2.33
N THR A 168 15.54 15.23 1.70
CA THR A 168 14.29 15.85 2.17
C THR A 168 13.22 14.78 2.40
N LYS A 169 12.11 15.16 3.03
CA LYS A 169 10.96 14.28 3.26
C LYS A 169 9.69 14.87 2.69
N SER A 170 8.80 14.02 2.18
CA SER A 170 7.49 14.46 1.72
C SER A 170 6.54 14.75 2.87
N ASN A 171 5.70 15.77 2.71
CA ASN A 171 4.59 16.06 3.60
C ASN A 171 3.42 15.07 3.37
N LYS A 172 2.35 15.18 4.17
CA LYS A 172 1.17 14.29 4.08
C LYS A 172 0.49 14.27 2.71
N GLU A 173 0.67 15.30 1.89
CA GLU A 173 0.12 15.42 0.54
C GLU A 173 1.07 14.89 -0.55
N GLY A 174 2.25 14.40 -0.16
CA GLY A 174 3.26 13.87 -1.07
C GLY A 174 4.16 14.94 -1.68
N TRP A 175 4.18 16.17 -1.17
CA TRP A 175 5.08 17.22 -1.65
C TRP A 175 6.37 17.25 -0.85
N ALA A 176 7.51 17.40 -1.53
CA ALA A 176 8.80 17.60 -0.90
C ALA A 176 9.61 18.64 -1.66
N ARG A 177 10.64 19.18 -1.00
CA ARG A 177 11.47 20.23 -1.57
C ARG A 177 12.89 20.21 -1.02
N LEU A 178 13.85 20.46 -1.91
CA LEU A 178 15.22 20.80 -1.58
C LEU A 178 15.49 22.24 -2.04
N ASP A 179 16.14 23.02 -1.18
CA ASP A 179 16.50 24.40 -1.42
C ASP A 179 18.02 24.59 -1.26
N TYR A 180 18.56 25.65 -1.86
CA TYR A 180 19.98 26.00 -1.79
C TYR A 180 20.90 24.90 -2.36
N LEU A 181 20.46 24.27 -3.45
CA LEU A 181 21.23 23.24 -4.15
C LEU A 181 22.29 23.87 -5.07
N PRO A 182 23.50 23.29 -5.14
CA PRO A 182 24.51 23.71 -6.09
C PRO A 182 24.11 23.35 -7.53
N LYS A 183 24.69 24.08 -8.48
CA LYS A 183 24.59 23.73 -9.91
C LYS A 183 25.51 22.54 -10.20
N ASP A 184 25.02 21.33 -9.95
CA ASP A 184 25.74 20.08 -10.12
C ASP A 184 24.81 18.94 -10.55
N SER A 185 25.38 17.78 -10.89
CA SER A 185 24.65 16.58 -11.33
C SER A 185 24.58 15.54 -10.23
N PHE A 186 23.36 15.05 -9.95
CA PHE A 186 23.10 14.04 -8.93
C PHE A 186 22.22 12.92 -9.47
N PHE A 187 22.35 11.75 -8.86
CA PHE A 187 21.38 10.67 -8.99
C PHE A 187 20.23 10.90 -8.01
N LEU A 188 19.01 10.71 -8.48
CA LEU A 188 17.81 11.06 -7.75
C LEU A 188 17.04 9.78 -7.38
N LYS A 189 16.80 9.58 -6.08
CA LYS A 189 16.09 8.40 -5.56
C LYS A 189 15.05 8.80 -4.52
N ALA A 190 13.96 8.06 -4.46
CA ALA A 190 12.94 8.18 -3.43
C ALA A 190 12.68 6.82 -2.78
N PHE A 191 12.54 6.79 -1.46
CA PHE A 191 12.33 5.57 -0.70
C PHE A 191 11.57 5.84 0.60
N VAL A 192 10.79 4.86 1.04
CA VAL A 192 10.18 4.86 2.37
C VAL A 192 11.15 4.23 3.35
N ASP A 193 11.73 5.03 4.24
CA ASP A 193 12.70 4.58 5.24
C ASP A 193 11.98 4.09 6.51
N VAL A 194 11.67 2.79 6.57
CA VAL A 194 10.86 2.20 7.65
C VAL A 194 11.68 2.08 8.94
N ASN A 195 12.95 1.71 8.82
CA ASN A 195 13.85 1.53 9.97
C ASN A 195 14.56 2.84 10.41
N LYS A 196 14.30 3.95 9.69
CA LYS A 196 14.83 5.29 9.95
C LYS A 196 16.36 5.37 9.91
N ASN A 197 17.03 4.51 9.13
CA ASN A 197 18.49 4.47 9.04
C ASN A 197 19.05 5.39 7.93
N GLY A 198 18.18 6.09 7.18
CA GLY A 198 18.54 7.00 6.10
C GLY A 198 19.12 6.31 4.85
N SER A 199 18.97 5.00 4.73
CA SER A 199 19.50 4.17 3.65
C SER A 199 18.38 3.45 2.92
N ILE A 200 18.64 3.09 1.66
CA ILE A 200 17.66 2.40 0.80
C ILE A 200 17.74 0.89 1.05
N GLU A 201 16.60 0.27 1.32
CA GLU A 201 16.45 -1.19 1.43
C GLU A 201 15.61 -1.78 0.28
N ASN A 202 15.95 -2.98 -0.18
CA ASN A 202 15.33 -3.60 -1.37
C ASN A 202 13.87 -4.05 -1.17
N PHE A 203 13.41 -4.14 0.08
CA PHE A 203 12.04 -4.55 0.43
C PHE A 203 11.14 -3.37 0.81
N GLU A 204 11.65 -2.14 0.71
CA GLU A 204 10.90 -0.93 0.98
C GLU A 204 10.37 -0.32 -0.34
N PRO A 205 9.20 0.35 -0.30
CA PRO A 205 8.72 1.12 -1.45
C PRO A 205 9.77 2.13 -1.90
N GLN A 206 10.11 2.10 -3.19
CA GLN A 206 11.15 2.97 -3.75
C GLN A 206 10.95 3.22 -5.25
N GLU A 207 11.68 4.21 -5.76
CA GLU A 207 11.84 4.53 -7.18
C GLU A 207 13.16 5.29 -7.40
N GLN A 208 13.75 5.17 -8.58
CA GLN A 208 15.01 5.81 -8.92
C GLN A 208 15.02 6.30 -10.36
N PHE A 209 15.51 7.53 -10.56
CA PHE A 209 15.92 8.00 -11.87
C PHE A 209 17.36 7.57 -12.14
N PHE A 210 17.55 6.80 -13.20
CA PHE A 210 18.85 6.22 -13.55
C PHE A 210 19.77 7.17 -14.35
N GLY A 211 19.25 8.32 -14.80
CA GLY A 211 20.03 9.40 -15.40
C GLY A 211 20.35 10.50 -14.39
N ALA A 212 21.55 11.08 -14.51
CA ALA A 212 21.94 12.25 -13.72
C ALA A 212 21.41 13.52 -14.40
N ASN A 213 20.16 13.91 -14.11
CA ASN A 213 19.58 15.17 -14.58
C ASN A 213 18.77 15.80 -13.44
N VAL A 214 19.13 17.01 -13.03
CA VAL A 214 18.25 17.85 -12.20
C VAL A 214 17.32 18.57 -13.17
N ALA A 215 16.01 18.31 -13.08
CA ALA A 215 15.04 18.96 -13.95
C ALA A 215 15.08 20.47 -13.75
N HIS A 216 15.17 21.23 -14.84
CA HIS A 216 15.07 22.69 -14.74
C HIS A 216 13.59 23.09 -14.61
N ASN A 217 13.23 23.63 -13.44
CA ASN A 217 12.00 24.38 -13.15
C ASN A 217 10.65 23.64 -13.05
N ASP A 218 10.59 22.31 -13.19
CA ASP A 218 9.35 21.55 -12.95
C ASP A 218 9.48 20.57 -11.77
N SER A 219 8.35 20.21 -11.16
CA SER A 219 8.29 19.25 -10.07
C SER A 219 8.54 17.83 -10.61
N VAL A 220 9.48 17.12 -10.01
CA VAL A 220 9.75 15.73 -10.41
C VAL A 220 8.81 14.78 -9.65
N ALA A 221 8.11 13.92 -10.39
CA ALA A 221 7.20 12.94 -9.81
C ALA A 221 7.92 11.61 -9.55
N PHE A 222 7.80 11.07 -8.35
CA PHE A 222 8.15 9.69 -8.04
C PHE A 222 6.90 8.85 -7.79
N LEU A 223 6.84 7.71 -8.45
CA LEU A 223 5.80 6.72 -8.28
C LEU A 223 6.44 5.47 -7.67
N LEU A 224 6.32 5.32 -6.36
CA LEU A 224 7.02 4.30 -5.59
C LEU A 224 6.26 2.98 -5.63
N SER A 225 7.00 1.89 -5.64
CA SER A 225 6.46 0.55 -5.41
C SER A 225 7.45 -0.30 -4.66
N VAL A 226 6.96 -1.34 -3.97
CA VAL A 226 7.83 -2.33 -3.35
C VAL A 226 8.43 -3.19 -4.47
N PRO A 227 9.76 -3.30 -4.58
CA PRO A 227 10.37 -4.18 -5.55
C PRO A 227 9.89 -5.62 -5.38
N ARG A 228 9.53 -6.26 -6.47
CA ARG A 228 9.11 -7.67 -6.43
C ARG A 228 10.34 -8.56 -6.35
N ASN A 229 10.41 -9.38 -5.30
CA ASN A 229 11.43 -10.41 -5.19
C ASN A 229 10.99 -11.68 -5.90
N VAL A 230 11.46 -11.88 -7.13
CA VAL A 230 11.09 -13.05 -7.95
C VAL A 230 11.88 -14.31 -7.64
N ARG A 231 12.91 -14.23 -6.79
CA ARG A 231 13.79 -15.36 -6.46
C ARG A 231 13.50 -15.96 -5.09
N GLN A 232 12.76 -15.27 -4.22
CA GLN A 232 12.52 -15.74 -2.87
C GLN A 232 11.15 -16.37 -2.73
N SER A 233 11.10 -17.53 -2.08
CA SER A 233 9.86 -18.17 -1.66
C SER A 233 9.71 -17.95 -0.15
N TYR A 234 8.54 -17.52 0.32
CA TYR A 234 8.34 -17.24 1.75
C TYR A 234 6.88 -17.42 2.17
N ALA A 235 6.62 -17.37 3.48
CA ALA A 235 5.27 -17.41 4.05
C ALA A 235 4.39 -18.60 3.61
N LEU A 236 5.02 -19.75 3.30
CA LEU A 236 4.29 -20.99 3.07
C LEU A 236 3.65 -21.47 4.37
N LYS A 237 2.38 -21.84 4.29
CA LYS A 237 1.62 -22.40 5.41
C LYS A 237 0.78 -23.57 4.94
N THR A 238 0.52 -24.50 5.84
CA THR A 238 -0.46 -25.55 5.57
C THR A 238 -1.84 -24.89 5.40
N LYS A 239 -2.59 -25.30 4.37
CA LYS A 239 -4.06 -25.22 4.31
C LYS A 239 -4.54 -26.65 4.52
N PRO A 240 -4.69 -27.08 5.79
CA PRO A 240 -4.95 -28.47 6.11
C PRO A 240 -6.29 -28.94 5.55
N PRO A 241 -6.45 -30.24 5.26
CA PRO A 241 -5.45 -31.28 5.51
C PRO A 241 -4.43 -31.47 4.38
N GLY A 242 -4.72 -31.03 3.16
CA GLY A 242 -4.04 -31.57 1.97
C GLY A 242 -3.22 -30.59 1.15
N LEU A 243 -3.09 -29.33 1.56
CA LEU A 243 -2.41 -28.31 0.77
C LEU A 243 -1.34 -27.58 1.59
N LEU A 244 -0.26 -27.21 0.92
CA LEU A 244 0.69 -26.18 1.34
C LEU A 244 0.50 -24.98 0.40
N VAL A 245 0.23 -23.80 0.96
CA VAL A 245 -0.11 -22.60 0.18
C VAL A 245 0.77 -21.44 0.62
N GLY A 246 1.29 -20.67 -0.33
CA GLY A 246 2.11 -19.50 0.00
C GLY A 246 2.73 -18.82 -1.21
N HIS A 247 3.73 -17.99 -0.93
CA HIS A 247 4.40 -17.17 -1.92
C HIS A 247 5.40 -18.00 -2.72
N ILE A 248 5.05 -18.29 -3.97
CA ILE A 248 5.93 -18.87 -4.98
C ILE A 248 5.67 -18.07 -6.26
N PRO A 249 6.61 -17.21 -6.68
CA PRO A 249 6.48 -16.43 -7.91
C PRO A 249 6.23 -17.30 -9.15
N GLN A 250 5.57 -16.74 -10.16
CA GLN A 250 5.32 -17.43 -11.43
C GLN A 250 6.62 -17.72 -12.20
N GLU A 251 7.66 -16.93 -11.97
CA GLU A 251 9.00 -17.11 -12.52
C GLU A 251 9.66 -18.42 -12.07
N ILE A 252 9.20 -19.00 -10.96
CA ILE A 252 9.62 -20.33 -10.54
C ILE A 252 8.71 -21.34 -11.24
N ASP A 253 9.28 -22.10 -12.17
CA ASP A 253 8.60 -23.18 -12.85
C ASP A 253 8.20 -24.26 -11.82
N PRO A 254 6.91 -24.63 -11.73
CA PRO A 254 6.50 -25.75 -10.89
C PRO A 254 7.22 -27.07 -11.14
N LEU A 255 7.78 -27.28 -12.33
CA LEU A 255 8.59 -28.45 -12.66
C LEU A 255 9.91 -28.52 -11.88
N ASP A 256 10.40 -27.39 -11.38
CA ASP A 256 11.63 -27.32 -10.57
C ASP A 256 11.39 -27.53 -9.08
N LEU A 257 10.13 -27.57 -8.64
CA LEU A 257 9.79 -27.76 -7.24
C LEU A 257 10.02 -29.21 -6.80
N ARG A 258 10.59 -29.38 -5.62
CA ARG A 258 10.74 -30.70 -4.98
C ARG A 258 10.20 -30.64 -3.56
N LEU A 259 9.14 -31.40 -3.28
CA LEU A 259 8.65 -31.63 -1.93
C LEU A 259 9.16 -32.99 -1.45
N ASN A 260 9.99 -32.99 -0.40
CA ASN A 260 10.71 -34.16 0.09
C ASN A 260 11.43 -34.92 -1.04
N GLY A 261 12.06 -34.17 -1.96
CA GLY A 261 12.80 -34.72 -3.11
C GLY A 261 11.93 -35.18 -4.30
N LYS A 262 10.60 -35.16 -4.20
CA LYS A 262 9.68 -35.57 -5.27
C LYS A 262 9.01 -34.36 -5.92
N GLN A 263 8.71 -34.46 -7.21
CA GLN A 263 7.94 -33.43 -7.90
C GLN A 263 6.49 -33.41 -7.37
N PRO A 264 6.02 -32.29 -6.78
CA PRO A 264 4.68 -32.25 -6.21
C PRO A 264 3.62 -31.88 -7.26
N ARG A 265 2.36 -32.26 -7.00
CA ARG A 265 1.22 -31.72 -7.75
C ARG A 265 0.93 -30.29 -7.28
N VAL A 266 0.66 -29.39 -8.22
CA VAL A 266 0.45 -27.98 -7.89
C VAL A 266 -0.80 -27.37 -8.54
N LEU A 267 -1.24 -26.27 -7.96
CA LEU A 267 -2.30 -25.40 -8.45
C LEU A 267 -1.85 -23.95 -8.29
N ARG A 268 -1.71 -23.23 -9.40
CA ARG A 268 -1.47 -21.78 -9.39
C ARG A 268 -2.75 -21.07 -8.97
N LEU A 269 -2.67 -20.33 -7.87
CA LEU A 269 -3.78 -19.53 -7.32
C LEU A 269 -3.74 -18.08 -7.81
N GLY A 270 -2.55 -17.61 -8.17
CA GLY A 270 -2.31 -16.27 -8.72
C GLY A 270 -0.84 -16.12 -9.10
N ARG A 271 -0.44 -14.95 -9.61
CA ARG A 271 0.93 -14.65 -10.07
C ARG A 271 2.00 -15.07 -9.05
N ASP A 272 1.76 -14.75 -7.79
CA ASP A 272 2.70 -14.96 -6.69
C ASP A 272 2.24 -16.04 -5.70
N SER A 273 1.26 -16.87 -6.08
CA SER A 273 0.63 -17.80 -5.14
C SER A 273 0.43 -19.16 -5.75
N LEU A 274 0.98 -20.17 -5.09
CA LEU A 274 0.86 -21.58 -5.49
C LEU A 274 0.33 -22.40 -4.31
N ALA A 275 -0.55 -23.35 -4.62
CA ALA A 275 -0.92 -24.44 -3.74
C ALA A 275 -0.21 -25.72 -4.19
N ILE A 276 0.39 -26.43 -3.25
CA ILE A 276 1.15 -27.66 -3.43
C ILE A 276 0.42 -28.76 -2.68
N SER A 277 0.18 -29.90 -3.33
CA SER A 277 -0.48 -31.05 -2.71
C SER A 277 0.43 -31.71 -1.67
N LEU A 278 -0.16 -32.06 -0.51
CA LEU A 278 0.46 -32.84 0.56
C LEU A 278 -0.02 -34.31 0.57
N GLU A 279 -0.69 -34.79 -0.48
CA GLU A 279 -1.33 -36.12 -0.52
C GLU A 279 -0.36 -37.31 -0.32
N ASP A 280 0.92 -37.19 -0.64
CA ASP A 280 1.88 -38.31 -0.52
C ASP A 280 2.99 -37.98 0.51
N VAL A 281 2.64 -37.19 1.54
CA VAL A 281 3.58 -36.67 2.55
C VAL A 281 3.24 -37.24 3.92
N GLU A 282 4.24 -37.82 4.58
CA GLU A 282 4.13 -38.33 5.94
C GLU A 282 4.09 -37.19 6.96
N ILE A 283 3.46 -37.45 8.11
CA ILE A 283 3.48 -36.53 9.26
C ILE A 283 4.92 -36.38 9.72
N GLY A 284 5.35 -35.13 9.89
CA GLY A 284 6.71 -34.80 10.29
C GLY A 284 7.31 -33.62 9.52
N PRO A 285 8.64 -33.50 9.52
CA PRO A 285 9.32 -32.43 8.80
C PRO A 285 9.15 -32.62 7.28
N ILE A 286 8.80 -31.53 6.60
CA ILE A 286 8.69 -31.47 5.15
C ILE A 286 9.66 -30.41 4.64
N THR A 287 10.31 -30.71 3.51
CA THR A 287 11.26 -29.83 2.85
C THR A 287 10.77 -29.54 1.45
N LEU A 288 10.49 -28.28 1.16
CA LEU A 288 10.24 -27.80 -0.19
C LEU A 288 11.51 -27.13 -0.73
N CYS A 289 12.09 -27.70 -1.76
CA CYS A 289 13.16 -27.07 -2.52
C CYS A 289 12.59 -26.37 -3.76
N THR A 290 13.07 -25.15 -3.98
CA THR A 290 12.90 -24.35 -5.20
C THR A 290 14.29 -24.14 -5.83
N PRO A 291 14.40 -23.56 -7.04
CA PRO A 291 15.71 -23.24 -7.63
C PRO A 291 16.60 -22.32 -6.79
N PHE A 292 16.00 -21.55 -5.88
CA PHE A 292 16.69 -20.46 -5.16
C PHE A 292 16.66 -20.60 -3.64
N ASP A 293 15.79 -21.47 -3.11
CA ASP A 293 15.51 -21.53 -1.69
C ASP A 293 15.10 -22.94 -1.24
N THR A 294 15.35 -23.25 0.03
CA THR A 294 14.92 -24.48 0.69
C THR A 294 14.11 -24.13 1.93
N ILE A 295 12.84 -24.51 1.91
CA ILE A 295 11.89 -24.17 2.97
C ILE A 295 11.57 -25.44 3.76
N GLN A 296 11.82 -25.39 5.06
CA GLN A 296 11.50 -26.45 5.99
C GLN A 296 10.27 -26.08 6.82
N LEU A 297 9.33 -27.00 6.89
CA LEU A 297 8.06 -26.86 7.62
C LEU A 297 7.76 -28.17 8.35
N ILE A 298 6.76 -28.17 9.22
CA ILE A 298 6.27 -29.38 9.86
C ILE A 298 4.83 -29.60 9.41
N TYR A 299 4.56 -30.77 8.84
CA TYR A 299 3.20 -31.26 8.63
C TYR A 299 2.79 -32.06 9.86
N SER A 300 1.94 -31.47 10.70
CA SER A 300 1.60 -32.04 12.01
C SER A 300 0.45 -33.03 11.94
N GLU A 301 0.29 -33.85 12.97
CA GLU A 301 -0.89 -34.71 13.15
C GLU A 301 -2.19 -33.89 13.22
N LYS A 302 -2.13 -32.68 13.77
CA LYS A 302 -3.25 -31.72 13.75
C LYS A 302 -3.62 -31.30 12.32
N ASP A 303 -2.63 -31.04 11.46
CA ASP A 303 -2.89 -30.71 10.06
C ASP A 303 -3.48 -31.92 9.33
N ALA A 304 -2.86 -33.09 9.50
CA ALA A 304 -3.30 -34.33 8.86
C ALA A 304 -4.70 -34.77 9.31
N SER A 305 -5.11 -34.47 10.55
CA SER A 305 -6.44 -34.78 11.08
C SER A 305 -7.52 -33.75 10.70
N ALA A 306 -7.16 -32.53 10.30
CA ALA A 306 -8.12 -31.47 9.96
C ALA A 306 -9.15 -31.88 8.89
N PRO A 307 -10.44 -31.52 9.01
CA PRO A 307 -11.49 -32.02 8.13
C PRO A 307 -11.31 -31.59 6.67
N LEU A 308 -11.65 -32.48 5.74
CA LEU A 308 -11.81 -32.15 4.32
C LEU A 308 -13.06 -31.27 4.16
N LYS A 309 -12.89 -30.02 3.75
CA LYS A 309 -13.95 -28.99 3.68
C LYS A 309 -14.00 -28.35 2.30
N GLY A 310 -15.22 -28.11 1.83
CA GLY A 310 -15.50 -27.35 0.63
C GLY A 310 -15.88 -25.91 0.96
N GLU A 311 -15.59 -25.00 0.04
CA GLU A 311 -15.91 -23.58 0.10
C GLU A 311 -16.50 -23.17 -1.26
N VAL A 312 -17.60 -22.44 -1.26
CA VAL A 312 -18.22 -21.86 -2.46
C VAL A 312 -18.19 -20.34 -2.34
N THR A 313 -18.01 -19.63 -3.44
CA THR A 313 -18.16 -18.18 -3.45
C THR A 313 -19.61 -17.81 -3.12
N GLN A 314 -19.80 -16.79 -2.26
CA GLN A 314 -21.14 -16.42 -1.79
C GLN A 314 -22.08 -15.97 -2.91
N MET A 315 -21.53 -15.34 -3.95
CA MET A 315 -22.27 -14.89 -5.13
C MET A 315 -21.77 -15.69 -6.33
N VAL A 316 -22.67 -16.41 -6.99
CA VAL A 316 -22.34 -17.26 -8.14
C VAL A 316 -23.25 -16.93 -9.31
N TYR A 317 -22.72 -17.02 -10.52
CA TYR A 317 -23.46 -16.90 -11.76
C TYR A 317 -22.77 -17.75 -12.82
N GLY A 318 -23.50 -18.06 -13.89
CA GLY A 318 -22.97 -18.85 -14.99
C GLY A 318 -22.91 -20.35 -14.65
N ASN A 319 -22.12 -21.07 -15.44
CA ASN A 319 -22.05 -22.52 -15.41
C ASN A 319 -20.62 -22.93 -15.81
N PRO A 320 -19.87 -23.72 -15.01
CA PRO A 320 -20.29 -24.39 -13.77
C PRO A 320 -20.29 -23.49 -12.54
N VAL A 321 -21.02 -23.92 -11.50
CA VAL A 321 -20.82 -23.46 -10.12
C VAL A 321 -19.67 -24.26 -9.49
N ARG A 322 -18.69 -23.57 -8.90
CA ARG A 322 -17.45 -24.18 -8.37
C ARG A 322 -17.46 -24.28 -6.84
N ILE A 323 -17.12 -25.45 -6.30
CA ILE A 323 -16.77 -25.65 -4.88
C ILE A 323 -15.28 -25.97 -4.78
N ASP A 324 -14.51 -25.12 -4.12
CA ASP A 324 -13.09 -25.30 -3.84
C ASP A 324 -12.86 -26.08 -2.54
N TRP A 325 -11.91 -27.01 -2.55
CA TRP A 325 -11.58 -27.84 -1.40
C TRP A 325 -10.18 -27.58 -0.89
N ASN A 326 -9.97 -27.81 0.41
CA ASN A 326 -8.68 -27.72 1.11
C ASN A 326 -7.76 -28.95 0.89
N ALA A 327 -8.02 -29.74 -0.16
CA ALA A 327 -7.17 -30.82 -0.64
C ALA A 327 -7.48 -31.10 -2.13
N PHE A 328 -6.57 -31.74 -2.83
CA PHE A 328 -6.88 -32.32 -4.14
C PHE A 328 -7.89 -33.45 -4.00
N LEU A 329 -8.80 -33.55 -4.97
CA LEU A 329 -9.83 -34.57 -5.02
C LEU A 329 -9.42 -35.67 -6.00
N SER A 330 -9.81 -36.90 -5.66
CA SER A 330 -9.59 -38.10 -6.48
C SER A 330 -10.91 -38.75 -6.92
N ALA A 331 -11.95 -38.67 -6.09
CA ALA A 331 -13.27 -39.21 -6.38
C ALA A 331 -14.36 -38.38 -5.68
N ALA A 332 -15.58 -38.48 -6.21
CA ALA A 332 -16.75 -37.86 -5.60
C ALA A 332 -18.01 -38.72 -5.83
N ASP A 333 -18.76 -38.96 -4.75
CA ASP A 333 -20.08 -39.60 -4.77
C ASP A 333 -21.16 -38.51 -4.86
N VAL A 334 -21.54 -38.20 -6.10
CA VAL A 334 -22.48 -37.12 -6.43
C VAL A 334 -23.91 -37.43 -5.98
N THR A 335 -24.24 -38.70 -5.71
CA THR A 335 -25.57 -39.10 -5.22
C THR A 335 -25.86 -38.57 -3.81
N LYS A 336 -24.80 -38.22 -3.08
CA LYS A 336 -24.83 -37.67 -1.71
C LYS A 336 -24.70 -36.14 -1.67
N LEU A 337 -24.63 -35.50 -2.84
CA LEU A 337 -24.68 -34.05 -2.99
C LEU A 337 -26.10 -33.64 -3.39
N LYS A 338 -26.72 -32.75 -2.61
CA LYS A 338 -28.01 -32.15 -2.95
C LYS A 338 -27.89 -30.64 -2.95
N ILE A 339 -28.61 -29.99 -3.85
CA ILE A 339 -28.78 -28.54 -3.84
C ILE A 339 -30.26 -28.26 -3.65
N VAL A 340 -30.58 -27.39 -2.70
CA VAL A 340 -31.95 -27.00 -2.39
C VAL A 340 -32.11 -25.48 -2.42
N LYS A 341 -33.30 -25.03 -2.80
CA LYS A 341 -33.72 -23.63 -2.62
C LYS A 341 -34.16 -23.39 -1.17
N GLN A 342 -34.54 -22.16 -0.85
CA GLN A 342 -35.04 -21.81 0.48
C GLN A 342 -36.33 -22.55 0.88
N ASP A 343 -37.18 -22.89 -0.10
CA ASP A 343 -38.40 -23.69 0.09
C ASP A 343 -38.13 -25.21 0.19
N SER A 344 -36.86 -25.62 0.25
CA SER A 344 -36.39 -27.01 0.26
C SER A 344 -36.63 -27.79 -1.03
N SER A 345 -37.11 -27.16 -2.11
CA SER A 345 -37.20 -27.82 -3.42
C SER A 345 -35.80 -28.14 -3.98
N LEU A 346 -35.66 -29.34 -4.55
CA LEU A 346 -34.40 -29.82 -5.13
C LEU A 346 -34.06 -29.07 -6.42
N VAL A 347 -32.77 -28.76 -6.59
CA VAL A 347 -32.19 -28.26 -7.84
C VAL A 347 -31.51 -29.42 -8.55
N LEU A 348 -31.90 -29.67 -9.78
CA LEU A 348 -31.34 -30.76 -10.59
C LEU A 348 -30.00 -30.34 -11.19
N LEU A 349 -29.00 -31.21 -11.00
CA LEU A 349 -27.69 -31.11 -11.64
C LEU A 349 -27.68 -31.99 -12.89
N ASP A 350 -27.13 -31.46 -13.99
CA ASP A 350 -26.91 -32.23 -15.21
C ASP A 350 -25.63 -33.07 -15.10
N SER A 351 -24.56 -32.51 -14.50
CA SER A 351 -23.33 -33.25 -14.24
C SER A 351 -22.49 -32.60 -13.15
N VAL A 352 -21.56 -33.36 -12.60
CA VAL A 352 -20.54 -32.88 -11.66
C VAL A 352 -19.19 -33.42 -12.10
N GLN A 353 -18.18 -32.56 -12.14
CA GLN A 353 -16.82 -32.92 -12.53
C GLN A 353 -15.82 -32.56 -11.44
N ILE A 354 -14.76 -33.35 -11.33
CA ILE A 354 -13.63 -33.02 -10.47
C ILE A 354 -12.57 -32.32 -11.32
N HIS A 355 -12.10 -31.17 -10.86
CA HIS A 355 -10.93 -30.51 -11.41
C HIS A 355 -9.97 -30.12 -10.30
N LYS A 356 -8.87 -30.89 -10.15
CA LYS A 356 -7.86 -30.71 -9.10
C LYS A 356 -8.48 -30.74 -7.70
N ASN A 357 -8.56 -29.60 -7.03
CA ASN A 357 -9.11 -29.44 -5.69
C ASN A 357 -10.59 -29.00 -5.71
N ALA A 358 -11.30 -29.09 -6.83
CA ALA A 358 -12.65 -28.53 -6.93
C ALA A 358 -13.68 -29.49 -7.53
N LEU A 359 -14.93 -29.32 -7.08
CA LEU A 359 -16.11 -29.81 -7.77
C LEU A 359 -16.68 -28.71 -8.67
N LEU A 360 -16.91 -29.05 -9.93
CA LEU A 360 -17.58 -28.20 -10.92
C LEU A 360 -18.99 -28.76 -11.13
N LEU A 361 -20.00 -28.01 -10.70
CA LEU A 361 -21.41 -28.40 -10.76
C LEU A 361 -22.06 -27.77 -11.98
N TYR A 362 -22.65 -28.59 -12.84
CA TYR A 362 -23.32 -28.13 -14.04
C TYR A 362 -24.83 -28.29 -13.92
N SER A 363 -25.56 -27.22 -14.24
CA SER A 363 -27.02 -27.27 -14.42
C SER A 363 -27.43 -26.28 -15.51
N ARG A 364 -28.36 -26.68 -16.37
CA ARG A 364 -29.01 -25.85 -17.40
C ARG A 364 -30.10 -24.96 -16.82
N SER A 365 -30.56 -25.25 -15.60
CA SER A 365 -31.75 -24.63 -15.00
C SER A 365 -31.47 -24.16 -13.56
N TRP A 366 -30.34 -23.49 -13.35
CA TRP A 366 -30.03 -22.90 -12.05
C TRP A 366 -31.10 -21.89 -11.62
N PRO A 367 -31.74 -22.09 -10.44
CA PRO A 367 -32.74 -21.17 -9.95
C PRO A 367 -32.09 -19.94 -9.32
N GLN A 368 -32.71 -18.78 -9.55
CA GLN A 368 -32.32 -17.52 -8.93
C GLN A 368 -32.46 -17.56 -7.41
N GLY A 369 -31.56 -16.87 -6.71
CA GLY A 369 -31.67 -16.60 -5.28
C GLY A 369 -30.79 -17.51 -4.41
N LYS A 370 -31.13 -17.59 -3.12
CA LYS A 370 -30.32 -18.30 -2.12
C LYS A 370 -30.47 -19.81 -2.27
N LEU A 371 -29.34 -20.50 -2.37
CA LEU A 371 -29.23 -21.95 -2.49
C LEU A 371 -28.39 -22.52 -1.35
N LYS A 372 -28.77 -23.71 -0.89
CA LYS A 372 -28.00 -24.52 0.06
C LYS A 372 -27.50 -25.77 -0.63
N MET A 373 -26.19 -25.97 -0.61
CA MET A 373 -25.55 -27.20 -1.04
C MET A 373 -25.35 -28.09 0.18
N LEU A 374 -26.11 -29.17 0.24
CA LEU A 374 -26.08 -30.17 1.29
C LEU A 374 -25.15 -31.29 0.83
N LEU A 375 -23.96 -31.35 1.41
CA LEU A 375 -23.00 -32.42 1.20
C LEU A 375 -23.10 -33.36 2.39
N GLU A 376 -23.57 -34.59 2.18
CA GLU A 376 -23.48 -35.61 3.22
C GLU A 376 -22.01 -36.04 3.45
N SER A 377 -21.78 -36.89 4.44
CA SER A 377 -20.46 -37.50 4.63
C SER A 377 -20.07 -38.33 3.41
N ASN A 378 -18.78 -38.34 3.08
CA ASN A 378 -18.17 -39.17 2.03
C ASN A 378 -18.59 -38.79 0.60
N VAL A 379 -18.97 -37.53 0.37
CA VAL A 379 -19.22 -36.96 -0.97
C VAL A 379 -17.91 -36.80 -1.75
N CYS A 380 -16.82 -36.40 -1.11
CA CYS A 380 -15.52 -36.17 -1.74
C CYS A 380 -14.43 -36.97 -1.04
N GLN A 381 -13.46 -37.44 -1.82
CA GLN A 381 -12.35 -38.27 -1.34
C GLN A 381 -11.02 -37.82 -1.95
N THR A 382 -9.99 -37.67 -1.11
CA THR A 382 -8.60 -37.46 -1.52
C THR A 382 -7.94 -38.78 -1.94
N LYS A 383 -6.78 -38.72 -2.60
CA LYS A 383 -6.03 -39.93 -2.97
C LYS A 383 -5.65 -40.81 -1.75
N THR A 384 -5.45 -40.19 -0.59
CA THR A 384 -5.15 -40.87 0.69
C THR A 384 -6.36 -41.51 1.37
N GLY A 385 -7.54 -41.41 0.76
CA GLY A 385 -8.78 -41.93 1.32
C GLY A 385 -9.48 -41.02 2.32
N LYS A 386 -8.98 -39.80 2.54
CA LYS A 386 -9.65 -38.84 3.42
C LYS A 386 -10.95 -38.36 2.80
N GLN A 387 -12.02 -38.38 3.59
CA GLN A 387 -13.37 -38.05 3.17
C GLN A 387 -13.91 -36.83 3.91
N ASN A 388 -14.86 -36.12 3.31
CA ASN A 388 -15.54 -35.01 3.97
C ASN A 388 -16.57 -35.52 4.97
N THR A 389 -16.76 -34.77 6.05
CA THR A 389 -17.95 -34.91 6.90
C THR A 389 -19.12 -34.14 6.30
N LYS A 390 -20.32 -34.41 6.80
CA LYS A 390 -21.51 -33.61 6.47
C LYS A 390 -21.24 -32.11 6.61
N GLN A 391 -21.60 -31.34 5.58
CA GLN A 391 -21.43 -29.89 5.53
C GLN A 391 -22.52 -29.25 4.67
N THR A 392 -22.89 -28.02 5.02
CA THR A 392 -23.82 -27.19 4.25
C THR A 392 -23.08 -25.96 3.77
N LEU A 393 -23.16 -25.67 2.47
CA LEU A 393 -22.59 -24.47 1.87
C LEU A 393 -23.70 -23.58 1.34
N ASP A 394 -23.69 -22.31 1.71
CA ASP A 394 -24.67 -21.32 1.26
C ASP A 394 -24.08 -20.47 0.13
N CYS A 395 -24.87 -20.25 -0.92
CA CYS A 395 -24.56 -19.29 -1.98
C CYS A 395 -25.83 -18.60 -2.46
N THR A 396 -25.66 -17.51 -3.20
CA THR A 396 -26.73 -16.84 -3.92
C THR A 396 -26.43 -16.95 -5.41
N TYR A 397 -27.32 -17.59 -6.14
CA TYR A 397 -27.23 -17.73 -7.59
C TYR A 397 -27.93 -16.55 -8.27
N PHE A 398 -27.18 -15.83 -9.08
CA PHE A 398 -27.65 -14.69 -9.86
C PHE A 398 -28.02 -15.16 -11.26
N GLN A 399 -29.21 -14.76 -11.74
CA GLN A 399 -29.57 -14.90 -13.14
C GLN A 399 -29.18 -13.63 -13.91
N SER A 400 -29.27 -13.69 -15.25
CA SER A 400 -28.89 -12.56 -16.12
C SER A 400 -29.59 -11.25 -15.74
N GLY A 401 -30.85 -11.30 -15.31
CA GLY A 401 -31.62 -10.12 -14.87
C GLY A 401 -31.14 -9.49 -13.56
N ASP A 402 -30.38 -10.22 -12.73
CA ASP A 402 -29.79 -9.66 -11.50
C ASP A 402 -28.46 -8.95 -11.77
N LEU A 403 -27.91 -9.10 -12.97
CA LEU A 403 -26.59 -8.65 -13.35
C LEU A 403 -26.71 -7.46 -14.30
N GLY A 404 -25.69 -6.60 -14.31
CA GLY A 404 -25.57 -5.49 -15.23
C GLY A 404 -24.46 -5.70 -16.25
N SER A 405 -24.36 -4.75 -17.18
CA SER A 405 -23.26 -4.65 -18.12
C SER A 405 -22.64 -3.25 -18.07
N LEU A 406 -21.33 -3.17 -18.25
CA LEU A 406 -20.57 -1.93 -18.36
C LEU A 406 -19.85 -1.91 -19.71
N ILE A 407 -20.11 -0.87 -20.51
CA ILE A 407 -19.38 -0.55 -21.72
C ILE A 407 -18.36 0.54 -21.36
N VAL A 408 -17.09 0.25 -21.61
CA VAL A 408 -16.00 1.20 -21.40
C VAL A 408 -15.46 1.58 -22.76
N ARG A 409 -15.49 2.86 -23.11
CA ARG A 409 -14.89 3.40 -24.33
C ARG A 409 -13.59 4.11 -24.00
N PHE A 410 -12.57 3.92 -24.83
CA PHE A 410 -11.26 4.52 -24.67
C PHE A 410 -11.08 5.66 -25.68
N SER A 411 -10.59 6.82 -25.22
CA SER A 411 -10.28 7.98 -26.06
C SER A 411 -9.22 7.68 -27.13
N SER A 412 -8.33 6.73 -26.86
CA SER A 412 -7.28 6.26 -27.76
C SER A 412 -7.29 4.73 -27.87
N PRO A 413 -6.94 4.15 -29.04
CA PRO A 413 -6.87 2.70 -29.19
C PRO A 413 -5.84 2.09 -28.24
N LEU A 414 -6.22 1.01 -27.57
CA LEU A 414 -5.33 0.27 -26.68
C LEU A 414 -4.43 -0.70 -27.46
N SER A 415 -3.13 -0.60 -27.23
CA SER A 415 -2.05 -1.48 -27.69
C SER A 415 -0.99 -1.59 -26.61
N ASP A 416 -0.50 -2.78 -26.27
CA ASP A 416 0.44 -2.99 -25.15
C ASP A 416 -0.13 -2.55 -23.78
N HIS A 417 -1.40 -2.86 -23.54
CA HIS A 417 -2.09 -2.51 -22.30
C HIS A 417 -2.73 -3.72 -21.61
N LEU A 418 -2.84 -3.63 -20.30
CA LEU A 418 -3.67 -4.49 -19.47
C LEU A 418 -4.78 -3.64 -18.84
N VAL A 419 -6.04 -4.00 -19.10
CA VAL A 419 -7.21 -3.33 -18.52
C VAL A 419 -7.80 -4.22 -17.45
N LEU A 420 -7.94 -3.68 -16.24
CA LEU A 420 -8.56 -4.34 -15.11
C LEU A 420 -9.86 -3.64 -14.76
N LEU A 421 -10.92 -4.43 -14.58
CA LEU A 421 -12.13 -3.98 -13.92
C LEU A 421 -12.04 -4.40 -12.46
N GLU A 422 -12.03 -3.43 -11.55
CA GLU A 422 -11.95 -3.66 -10.11
C GLU A 422 -13.26 -3.32 -9.40
N ARG A 423 -13.60 -4.10 -8.38
CA ARG A 423 -14.67 -3.83 -7.43
C ARG A 423 -14.16 -4.08 -6.02
N GLU A 424 -14.43 -3.16 -5.10
CA GLU A 424 -14.01 -3.27 -3.69
C GLU A 424 -12.51 -3.58 -3.53
N GLY A 425 -11.68 -3.01 -4.42
CA GLY A 425 -10.22 -3.20 -4.43
C GLY A 425 -9.75 -4.55 -4.98
N LYS A 426 -10.63 -5.36 -5.57
CA LYS A 426 -10.27 -6.64 -6.21
C LYS A 426 -10.56 -6.59 -7.70
N THR A 427 -9.63 -7.10 -8.50
CA THR A 427 -9.86 -7.35 -9.92
C THR A 427 -10.94 -8.41 -10.08
N VAL A 428 -12.03 -8.08 -10.78
CA VAL A 428 -13.12 -9.01 -11.10
C VAL A 428 -13.00 -9.55 -12.52
N GLN A 429 -12.46 -8.75 -13.45
CA GLN A 429 -12.21 -9.12 -14.84
C GLN A 429 -10.97 -8.38 -15.34
N SER A 430 -10.23 -8.98 -16.27
CA SER A 430 -9.08 -8.36 -16.92
C SER A 430 -9.03 -8.71 -18.41
N TYR A 431 -8.56 -7.75 -19.22
CA TYR A 431 -8.31 -7.91 -20.64
C TYR A 431 -6.91 -7.43 -20.97
N ARG A 432 -6.21 -8.19 -21.80
CA ARG A 432 -4.86 -7.85 -22.26
C ARG A 432 -4.88 -7.55 -23.75
N TYR A 433 -4.30 -6.41 -24.11
CA TYR A 433 -4.17 -5.93 -25.48
C TYR A 433 -2.72 -5.98 -25.91
N ALA A 434 -2.39 -6.91 -26.81
CA ALA A 434 -1.06 -7.04 -27.37
C ALA A 434 -0.72 -5.87 -28.31
N LYS A 435 0.56 -5.75 -28.65
CA LYS A 435 1.07 -4.75 -29.60
C LYS A 435 0.31 -4.74 -30.91
N GLY A 436 -0.09 -3.55 -31.35
CA GLY A 436 -0.83 -3.33 -32.59
C GLY A 436 -2.33 -3.58 -32.49
N ALA A 437 -2.85 -3.94 -31.31
CA ALA A 437 -4.29 -3.91 -31.06
C ALA A 437 -4.84 -2.49 -31.28
N LYS A 438 -6.09 -2.42 -31.71
CA LYS A 438 -6.80 -1.15 -31.98
C LYS A 438 -8.14 -1.10 -31.26
N THR A 439 -8.21 -1.72 -30.09
CA THR A 439 -9.45 -1.79 -29.31
C THR A 439 -9.79 -0.41 -28.78
N THR A 440 -11.01 0.05 -29.06
CA THR A 440 -11.53 1.35 -28.58
C THR A 440 -12.69 1.18 -27.59
N GLN A 441 -13.15 -0.05 -27.35
CA GLN A 441 -14.14 -0.33 -26.33
C GLN A 441 -14.03 -1.75 -25.75
N ASP A 442 -14.44 -1.88 -24.50
CA ASP A 442 -14.66 -3.15 -23.80
C ASP A 442 -16.11 -3.25 -23.34
N THR A 443 -16.67 -4.47 -23.38
CA THR A 443 -17.99 -4.76 -22.82
C THR A 443 -17.85 -5.82 -21.72
N TYR A 444 -18.05 -5.39 -20.49
CA TYR A 444 -18.05 -6.24 -19.31
C TYR A 444 -19.49 -6.66 -19.02
N ARG A 445 -19.79 -7.95 -19.20
CA ARG A 445 -21.13 -8.53 -18.97
C ARG A 445 -21.14 -9.32 -17.66
N ASN A 446 -22.35 -9.60 -17.17
CA ASN A 446 -22.59 -10.42 -15.97
C ASN A 446 -21.97 -9.82 -14.70
N LEU A 447 -21.98 -8.49 -14.60
CA LEU A 447 -21.46 -7.77 -13.45
C LEU A 447 -22.49 -7.72 -12.34
N ILE A 448 -22.09 -8.03 -11.11
CA ILE A 448 -22.94 -7.83 -9.95
C ILE A 448 -23.16 -6.32 -9.77
N PRO A 449 -24.40 -5.83 -9.53
CA PRO A 449 -24.66 -4.40 -9.34
C PRO A 449 -23.78 -3.79 -8.26
N GLY A 450 -23.21 -2.61 -8.52
CA GLY A 450 -22.24 -1.99 -7.63
C GLY A 450 -21.35 -0.95 -8.31
N ASP A 451 -20.42 -0.44 -7.54
CA ASP A 451 -19.44 0.55 -7.96
C ASP A 451 -18.17 -0.15 -8.44
N TYR A 452 -17.67 0.27 -9.59
CA TYR A 452 -16.51 -0.32 -10.26
C TYR A 452 -15.46 0.75 -10.54
N GLN A 453 -14.22 0.31 -10.75
CA GLN A 453 -13.13 1.16 -11.22
C GLN A 453 -12.49 0.48 -12.42
N VAL A 454 -12.06 1.30 -13.39
CA VAL A 454 -11.25 0.80 -14.52
C VAL A 454 -9.81 1.20 -14.28
N VAL A 455 -8.91 0.24 -14.39
CA VAL A 455 -7.46 0.45 -14.27
C VAL A 455 -6.83 0.05 -15.59
N ILE A 456 -6.12 0.98 -16.21
CA ILE A 456 -5.36 0.73 -17.44
C ILE A 456 -3.89 0.75 -17.07
N ILE A 457 -3.18 -0.32 -17.37
CA ILE A 457 -1.75 -0.49 -17.16
C ILE A 457 -1.08 -0.54 -18.53
N ASP A 458 0.02 0.17 -18.68
CA ASP A 458 0.89 -0.01 -19.84
C ASP A 458 1.73 -1.28 -19.59
N ASP A 459 1.35 -2.40 -20.22
CA ASP A 459 1.95 -3.75 -20.04
C ASP A 459 3.22 -3.84 -20.90
N LEU A 460 4.25 -3.08 -20.50
CA LEU A 460 5.46 -2.82 -21.28
C LEU A 460 6.24 -4.10 -21.62
N ASN A 461 6.13 -5.13 -20.77
CA ASN A 461 6.79 -6.41 -20.99
C ASN A 461 5.86 -7.50 -21.55
N GLY A 462 4.56 -7.22 -21.68
CA GLY A 462 3.61 -8.16 -22.24
C GLY A 462 3.49 -9.44 -21.42
N ASN A 463 3.45 -9.37 -20.09
CA ASN A 463 3.24 -10.56 -19.27
C ASN A 463 1.80 -10.66 -18.72
N GLY A 464 0.98 -9.62 -18.90
CA GLY A 464 -0.41 -9.60 -18.44
C GLY A 464 -0.58 -9.36 -16.94
N PHE A 465 0.43 -8.79 -16.28
CA PHE A 465 0.40 -8.37 -14.89
C PHE A 465 1.07 -7.01 -14.76
N TRP A 466 0.63 -6.20 -13.80
CA TRP A 466 1.35 -4.99 -13.45
C TRP A 466 2.71 -5.30 -12.82
N ASP A 467 3.78 -4.71 -13.34
CA ASP A 467 5.12 -4.82 -12.77
C ASP A 467 5.53 -3.62 -11.91
N PRO A 468 5.99 -3.86 -10.66
CA PRO A 468 6.57 -2.81 -9.84
C PRO A 468 8.00 -2.47 -10.29
N PHE A 469 8.56 -1.46 -9.65
CA PHE A 469 9.95 -1.04 -9.80
C PHE A 469 10.93 -2.21 -9.61
N ARG A 470 11.89 -2.32 -10.52
CA ARG A 470 12.94 -3.36 -10.51
C ARG A 470 14.31 -2.69 -10.48
N PRO A 471 14.96 -2.60 -9.30
CA PRO A 471 16.25 -1.92 -9.19
C PRO A 471 17.35 -2.63 -10.01
N ASP A 472 17.38 -3.97 -9.99
CA ASP A 472 18.41 -4.77 -10.66
C ASP A 472 18.43 -4.57 -12.19
N SER A 473 17.26 -4.44 -12.81
CA SER A 473 17.11 -4.20 -14.26
C SER A 473 16.94 -2.73 -14.61
N LYS A 474 17.05 -1.82 -13.63
CA LYS A 474 16.86 -0.37 -13.79
C LYS A 474 15.55 0.01 -14.48
N GLN A 475 14.45 -0.65 -14.11
CA GLN A 475 13.12 -0.44 -14.69
C GLN A 475 12.18 0.19 -13.66
N SER A 476 11.56 1.31 -14.03
CA SER A 476 10.45 1.89 -13.26
C SER A 476 9.23 0.98 -13.26
N ALA A 477 8.35 1.18 -12.28
CA ALA A 477 7.08 0.50 -12.27
C ALA A 477 6.26 0.82 -13.54
N GLU A 478 5.47 -0.14 -14.00
CA GLU A 478 4.63 0.07 -15.17
C GLU A 478 3.62 1.21 -14.92
N PRO A 479 3.45 2.13 -15.88
CA PRO A 479 2.47 3.19 -15.77
C PRO A 479 1.06 2.65 -15.54
N VAL A 480 0.29 3.37 -14.72
CA VAL A 480 -1.09 3.02 -14.36
C VAL A 480 -1.96 4.25 -14.49
N ARG A 481 -3.13 4.11 -15.10
CA ARG A 481 -4.20 5.10 -15.13
C ARG A 481 -5.42 4.50 -14.42
N ARG A 482 -5.93 5.18 -13.39
CA ARG A 482 -7.08 4.73 -12.60
C ARG A 482 -8.27 5.65 -12.84
N TYR A 483 -9.38 5.08 -13.25
CA TYR A 483 -10.64 5.78 -13.47
C TYR A 483 -11.63 5.35 -12.39
N THR A 484 -11.87 6.24 -11.43
CA THR A 484 -12.75 6.00 -10.28
C THR A 484 -14.14 6.59 -10.45
N GLN A 485 -14.34 7.47 -11.42
CA GLN A 485 -15.61 8.11 -11.75
C GLN A 485 -16.41 7.28 -12.77
N VAL A 486 -16.56 5.98 -12.51
CA VAL A 486 -17.34 5.07 -13.36
C VAL A 486 -18.80 5.07 -12.90
N PRO A 487 -19.80 5.15 -13.81
CA PRO A 487 -21.19 5.03 -13.44
C PRO A 487 -21.49 3.71 -12.72
N LYS A 488 -22.30 3.80 -11.67
CA LYS A 488 -22.73 2.63 -10.89
C LYS A 488 -23.49 1.64 -11.78
N VAL A 489 -23.04 0.38 -11.80
CA VAL A 489 -23.70 -0.71 -12.54
C VAL A 489 -24.98 -1.10 -11.81
N ARG A 490 -26.08 -1.24 -12.56
CA ARG A 490 -27.41 -1.63 -12.06
C ARG A 490 -27.86 -2.96 -12.67
N ALA A 491 -28.65 -3.73 -11.93
CA ALA A 491 -29.20 -5.01 -12.39
C ALA A 491 -30.10 -4.80 -13.61
N ASN A 492 -29.94 -5.63 -14.65
CA ASN A 492 -30.65 -5.55 -15.93
C ASN A 492 -30.45 -4.25 -16.72
N TRP A 493 -29.37 -3.51 -16.47
CA TRP A 493 -29.01 -2.31 -17.23
C TRP A 493 -27.66 -2.48 -17.91
N GLU A 494 -27.52 -1.79 -19.04
CA GLU A 494 -26.23 -1.54 -19.68
C GLU A 494 -25.88 -0.08 -19.42
N VAL A 495 -24.71 0.16 -18.84
CA VAL A 495 -24.18 1.50 -18.56
C VAL A 495 -22.91 1.74 -19.37
N GLU A 496 -22.70 2.98 -19.79
CA GLU A 496 -21.55 3.35 -20.63
C GLU A 496 -20.71 4.43 -19.95
N VAL A 497 -19.39 4.34 -20.12
CA VAL A 497 -18.42 5.35 -19.70
C VAL A 497 -17.38 5.60 -20.78
N ASN A 498 -17.03 6.88 -20.98
CA ASN A 498 -15.91 7.29 -21.82
C ASN A 498 -14.72 7.62 -20.93
N LEU A 499 -13.58 6.97 -21.18
CA LEU A 499 -12.33 7.22 -20.48
C LEU A 499 -11.46 8.13 -21.34
N GLU A 500 -11.12 9.29 -20.79
CA GLU A 500 -10.22 10.26 -21.43
C GLU A 500 -8.75 9.89 -21.29
#